data_AF-A0A7S2W2E7-F1
#
_entry.id   AF-A0A7S2W2E7-F1
#
_cell.length_a   1.000
_cell.length_b   1.000
_cell.length_c   1.000
_cell.angle_alpha   90.00
_cell.angle_beta   90.00
_cell.angle_gamma   90.00
#
_symmetry.space_group_name_H-M   'P 1'
#
loop_
_entity.id
_entity.type
_entity.pdbx_description
1 polymer ?
#
loop_
_entity_poly.entity_id
_entity_poly.type
_entity_poly.pdbx_seq_one_letter_code
_entity_poly.pdbx_strand_id
1 'polypeptide(L)'
;RALERDIDEKVQFWVNCIQSCVPGAVILPVATYDDYFDTLQNGAEEARRRCDKMFERLIRNEKSRINGIKERLRKMKSDHRANSCEACRLRQLLSPYNRPKLVFGDANNSGRVMRVSGKDNRGMDEVRAKIINL
;
A
#
# COMPACT_ATOMS: atom_id res chain seq x y z
N ARG A 1 -0.45 -19.55 -0.84
CA ARG A 1 0.89 -19.09 -1.30
C ARG A 1 0.83 -18.35 -2.63
N ALA A 2 0.08 -18.82 -3.65
CA ALA A 2 -0.04 -18.14 -4.95
C ALA A 2 -0.51 -16.67 -4.84
N LEU A 3 -1.64 -16.43 -4.16
CA LEU A 3 -2.19 -15.08 -3.93
C LEU A 3 -1.16 -14.09 -3.35
N GLU A 4 -0.32 -14.54 -2.43
CA GLU A 4 0.67 -13.66 -1.81
C GLU A 4 1.79 -13.27 -2.79
N ARG A 5 2.21 -14.22 -3.64
CA ARG A 5 3.16 -13.93 -4.72
C ARG A 5 2.55 -12.97 -5.73
N ASP A 6 1.29 -13.16 -6.11
CA ASP A 6 0.59 -12.23 -7.00
C ASP A 6 0.56 -10.81 -6.42
N ILE A 7 0.29 -10.65 -5.12
CA ILE A 7 0.32 -9.35 -4.45
C ILE A 7 1.73 -8.74 -4.51
N ASP A 8 2.76 -9.51 -4.19
CA ASP A 8 4.15 -9.03 -4.20
C ASP A 8 4.66 -8.73 -5.63
N GLU A 9 4.27 -9.50 -6.63
CA GLU A 9 4.73 -9.36 -8.02
C GLU A 9 3.98 -8.29 -8.79
N LYS A 10 2.66 -8.13 -8.54
CA LYS A 10 1.82 -7.22 -9.34
C LYS A 10 1.52 -5.94 -8.58
N VAL A 11 0.97 -6.06 -7.37
CA VAL A 11 0.51 -4.88 -6.62
C VAL A 11 1.70 -4.10 -6.08
N GLN A 12 2.64 -4.78 -5.41
CA GLN A 12 3.82 -4.12 -4.85
C GLN A 12 4.73 -3.55 -5.95
N PHE A 13 4.81 -4.20 -7.11
CA PHE A 13 5.51 -3.67 -8.28
C PHE A 13 4.96 -2.29 -8.67
N TRP A 14 3.65 -2.18 -8.91
CA TRP A 14 3.04 -0.90 -9.27
C TRP A 14 3.20 0.17 -8.18
N VAL A 15 3.06 -0.23 -6.91
CA VAL A 15 3.31 0.66 -5.77
C VAL A 15 4.73 1.22 -5.82
N ASN A 16 5.73 0.39 -6.11
CA ASN A 16 7.13 0.82 -6.23
C ASN A 16 7.35 1.72 -7.46
N CYS A 17 6.75 1.38 -8.61
CA CYS A 17 6.85 2.17 -9.82
C CYS A 17 6.28 3.58 -9.61
N ILE A 18 5.06 3.70 -9.09
CA ILE A 18 4.41 4.99 -8.81
C ILE A 18 5.28 5.84 -7.87
N GLN A 19 5.83 5.23 -6.81
CA GLN A 19 6.70 5.95 -5.87
C GLN A 19 8.00 6.45 -6.48
N SER A 20 8.57 5.67 -7.41
CA SER A 20 9.81 6.06 -8.08
C SER A 20 9.60 7.24 -9.04
N CYS A 21 8.43 7.30 -9.68
CA CYS A 21 8.06 8.38 -10.59
C CYS A 21 7.54 9.62 -9.84
N VAL A 22 6.76 9.41 -8.78
CA VAL A 22 6.09 10.47 -8.00
C VAL A 22 6.33 10.22 -6.50
N PRO A 23 7.48 10.67 -5.96
CA PRO A 23 7.75 10.61 -4.53
C PRO A 23 6.66 11.33 -3.73
N GLY A 24 6.21 10.74 -2.62
CA GLY A 24 5.14 11.31 -1.80
C GLY A 24 3.72 11.05 -2.30
N ALA A 25 3.55 10.30 -3.41
CA ALA A 25 2.24 9.92 -3.89
C ALA A 25 1.39 9.24 -2.81
N VAL A 26 0.10 9.59 -2.81
CA VAL A 26 -0.91 8.84 -2.09
C VAL A 26 -1.42 7.73 -2.99
N ILE A 27 -1.39 6.51 -2.47
CA ILE A 27 -1.88 5.33 -3.18
C ILE A 27 -3.05 4.77 -2.39
N LEU A 28 -4.18 4.61 -3.08
CA LEU A 28 -5.41 4.12 -2.53
C LEU A 28 -5.84 2.85 -3.26
N PRO A 29 -5.59 1.66 -2.69
CA PRO A 29 -6.09 0.41 -3.25
C PRO A 29 -7.62 0.35 -3.12
N VAL A 30 -8.28 0.06 -4.23
CA VAL A 30 -9.72 -0.14 -4.29
C VAL A 30 -10.02 -1.50 -4.92
N ALA A 31 -11.05 -2.17 -4.42
CA ALA A 31 -11.62 -3.39 -5.00
C ALA A 31 -12.91 -3.02 -5.73
N THR A 32 -13.09 -3.53 -6.95
CA THR A 32 -14.27 -3.28 -7.75
C THR A 32 -15.38 -4.29 -7.44
N TYR A 33 -16.61 -4.01 -7.86
CA TYR A 33 -17.70 -4.97 -7.75
C TYR A 33 -17.48 -6.22 -8.62
N ASP A 34 -16.75 -6.12 -9.73
CA ASP A 34 -16.42 -7.30 -10.55
C ASP A 34 -15.44 -8.26 -9.83
N ASP A 35 -14.75 -7.77 -8.79
CA ASP A 35 -13.97 -8.61 -7.87
C ASP A 35 -14.86 -9.34 -6.83
N TYR A 36 -16.16 -9.06 -6.82
CA TYR A 36 -17.15 -9.69 -5.96
C TYR A 36 -17.61 -11.00 -6.59
N PHE A 37 -17.23 -12.12 -6.00
CA PHE A 37 -17.63 -13.48 -6.40
C PHE A 37 -19.11 -13.77 -6.05
N ASP A 38 -20.02 -12.87 -6.40
CA ASP A 38 -21.41 -12.80 -5.92
C ASP A 38 -22.29 -13.99 -6.33
N THR A 39 -21.77 -14.87 -7.19
CA THR A 39 -22.50 -16.02 -7.72
C THR A 39 -22.37 -17.29 -6.87
N LEU A 40 -21.55 -17.31 -5.81
CA LEU A 40 -21.32 -18.51 -4.99
C LEU A 40 -21.44 -18.19 -3.49
N GLN A 41 -21.99 -19.13 -2.71
CA GLN A 41 -22.31 -19.00 -1.27
C GLN A 41 -21.16 -18.47 -0.37
N ASN A 42 -19.91 -18.41 -0.85
CA ASN A 42 -18.71 -17.98 -0.10
C ASN A 42 -17.95 -16.80 -0.74
N GLY A 43 -18.48 -16.16 -1.78
CA GLY A 43 -17.73 -15.19 -2.56
C GLY A 43 -17.34 -13.90 -1.83
N ALA A 44 -18.23 -13.41 -0.97
CA ALA A 44 -18.01 -12.23 -0.17
C ALA A 44 -16.89 -12.41 0.87
N GLU A 45 -16.79 -13.60 1.47
CA GLU A 45 -15.75 -13.95 2.44
C GLU A 45 -14.39 -14.08 1.77
N GLU A 46 -14.33 -14.73 0.61
CA GLU A 46 -13.07 -14.88 -0.15
C GLU A 46 -12.55 -13.52 -0.63
N ALA A 47 -13.42 -12.64 -1.14
CA ALA A 47 -13.05 -11.28 -1.52
C ALA A 47 -12.50 -10.47 -0.32
N ARG A 48 -13.16 -10.57 0.84
CA ARG A 48 -12.68 -9.96 2.09
C ARG A 48 -11.30 -10.50 2.48
N ARG A 49 -11.13 -11.82 2.48
CA ARG A 49 -9.85 -12.48 2.79
C ARG A 49 -8.72 -11.99 1.89
N ARG A 50 -8.97 -11.85 0.59
CA ARG A 50 -7.99 -11.33 -0.37
C ARG A 50 -7.60 -9.88 -0.09
N CYS A 51 -8.58 -9.04 0.20
CA CYS A 51 -8.36 -7.64 0.58
C CYS A 51 -7.53 -7.51 1.86
N ASP A 52 -7.86 -8.28 2.89
CA ASP A 52 -7.13 -8.27 4.16
C ASP A 52 -5.68 -8.75 3.97
N LYS A 53 -5.50 -9.78 3.14
CA LYS A 53 -4.16 -10.29 2.82
C LYS A 53 -3.33 -9.26 2.07
N MET A 54 -3.95 -8.54 1.12
CA MET A 54 -3.29 -7.44 0.40
C MET A 54 -2.88 -6.33 1.35
N PHE A 55 -3.78 -5.88 2.23
CA PHE A 55 -3.48 -4.89 3.27
C PHE A 55 -2.28 -5.31 4.12
N GLU A 56 -2.32 -6.51 4.69
CA GLU A 56 -1.24 -7.02 5.56
C GLU A 56 0.10 -7.06 4.85
N ARG A 57 0.11 -7.49 3.59
CA ARG A 57 1.33 -7.58 2.77
C ARG A 57 1.89 -6.20 2.46
N LEU A 58 1.07 -5.26 1.99
CA LEU A 58 1.52 -3.90 1.67
C LEU A 58 2.10 -3.19 2.91
N ILE A 59 1.45 -3.31 4.06
CA ILE A 59 1.95 -2.75 5.33
C ILE A 59 3.26 -3.43 5.75
N ARG A 60 3.36 -4.75 5.63
CA ARG A 60 4.59 -5.49 5.96
C ARG A 60 5.75 -5.08 5.05
N ASN A 61 5.51 -4.97 3.75
CA ASN A 61 6.53 -4.60 2.77
C ASN A 61 7.03 -3.17 3.04
N GLU A 62 6.13 -2.24 3.36
CA GLU A 62 6.51 -0.88 3.73
C GLU A 62 7.33 -0.84 5.04
N LYS A 63 6.94 -1.61 6.06
CA LYS A 63 7.74 -1.74 7.30
C LYS A 63 9.13 -2.31 7.01
N SER A 64 9.22 -3.37 6.22
CA SER A 64 10.49 -3.99 5.84
C SER A 64 11.38 -3.03 5.06
N ARG A 65 10.81 -2.27 4.11
CA ARG A 65 11.53 -1.24 3.34
C ARG A 65 12.13 -0.19 4.26
N ILE A 66 11.35 0.35 5.20
CA ILE A 66 11.82 1.35 6.18
C ILE A 66 12.94 0.77 7.04
N ASN A 67 12.76 -0.45 7.54
CA ASN A 67 13.76 -1.10 8.38
C ASN A 67 15.08 -1.30 7.61
N GLY A 68 15.03 -1.78 6.37
CA GLY A 68 16.21 -1.95 5.52
C GLY A 68 16.93 -0.62 5.25
N ILE A 69 16.20 0.46 4.99
CA ILE A 69 16.82 1.79 4.80
C ILE A 69 17.47 2.29 6.09
N LYS A 70 16.79 2.14 7.24
CA LYS A 70 17.33 2.54 8.55
C LYS A 70 18.59 1.73 8.91
N GLU A 71 18.59 0.44 8.64
CA GLU A 71 19.74 -0.43 8.88
C GLU A 71 20.94 -0.04 8.01
N ARG A 72 20.73 0.19 6.71
CA ARG A 72 21.77 0.71 5.81
C ARG A 72 22.34 2.04 6.32
N LEU A 73 21.49 2.97 6.76
CA LEU A 73 21.95 4.23 7.34
C LEU A 73 22.78 4.05 8.61
N ARG A 74 22.40 3.12 9.49
CA ARG A 74 23.19 2.79 10.68
C ARG A 74 24.57 2.25 10.31
N LYS A 75 24.64 1.35 9.33
CA LYS A 75 25.91 0.81 8.82
C LYS A 75 26.78 1.90 8.19
N MET A 76 26.20 2.80 7.41
CA MET A 76 26.95 3.93 6.85
C MET A 76 27.47 4.88 7.93
N LYS A 77 26.72 5.04 9.03
CA LYS A 77 27.17 5.82 10.19
C LYS A 77 28.33 5.14 10.91
N SER A 78 28.29 3.81 11.12
CA SER A 78 29.43 3.09 11.71
C SER A 78 30.67 3.16 10.82
N ASP A 79 30.48 3.15 9.50
CA ASP A 79 31.57 3.25 8.53
C ASP A 79 32.06 4.69 8.29
N HIS A 80 31.62 5.67 9.10
CA HIS A 80 32.01 7.08 8.99
C HIS A 80 31.60 7.74 7.65
N ARG A 81 30.65 7.15 6.93
CA ARG A 81 30.10 7.62 5.64
C ARG A 81 28.75 8.33 5.79
N ALA A 82 28.47 8.86 6.97
CA ALA A 82 27.18 9.49 7.29
C ALA A 82 26.81 10.68 6.39
N ASN A 83 27.80 11.37 5.83
CA ASN A 83 27.63 12.53 4.96
C ASN A 83 27.81 12.24 3.47
N SER A 84 27.99 10.96 3.10
CA SER A 84 28.03 10.56 1.69
C SER A 84 26.71 10.89 0.98
N CYS A 85 26.80 11.10 -0.34
CA CYS A 85 25.63 11.36 -1.18
C CYS A 85 24.56 10.24 -1.04
N GLU A 86 24.99 8.98 -0.94
CA GLU A 86 24.10 7.85 -0.70
C GLU A 86 23.36 7.97 0.64
N ALA A 87 24.05 8.34 1.73
CA ALA A 87 23.41 8.52 3.03
C ALA A 87 22.39 9.67 3.03
N CYS A 88 22.68 10.76 2.30
CA CYS A 88 21.72 11.84 2.09
C CYS A 88 20.48 11.35 1.34
N ARG A 89 20.65 10.57 0.27
CA ARG A 89 19.54 9.99 -0.51
C ARG A 89 18.68 9.05 0.33
N LEU A 90 19.29 8.18 1.14
CA LEU A 90 18.57 7.29 2.04
C LEU A 90 17.76 8.06 3.10
N ARG A 91 18.29 9.17 3.64
CA ARG A 91 17.52 10.07 4.52
C ARG A 91 16.34 10.72 3.81
N GLN A 92 16.53 11.18 2.57
CA GLN A 92 15.44 11.72 1.76
C GLN A 92 14.32 10.70 1.51
N LEU A 93 14.66 9.42 1.31
CA LEU A 93 13.67 8.34 1.15
C LEU A 93 12.90 7.99 2.45
N LEU A 94 13.46 8.35 3.61
CA LEU A 94 12.78 8.27 4.90
C LEU A 94 11.98 9.53 5.25
N SER A 95 12.14 10.61 4.47
CA SER A 95 11.40 11.85 4.69
C SER A 95 9.90 11.59 4.59
N PRO A 96 9.09 12.04 5.56
CA PRO A 96 7.64 11.89 5.52
C PRO A 96 7.01 12.42 4.22
N TYR A 97 7.63 13.44 3.61
CA TYR A 97 7.16 14.08 2.38
C TYR A 97 7.38 13.22 1.13
N ASN A 98 8.45 12.43 1.08
CA ASN A 98 8.77 11.57 -0.06
C ASN A 98 8.21 10.15 0.11
N ARG A 99 7.71 9.84 1.31
CA ARG A 99 7.24 8.50 1.66
C ARG A 99 5.89 8.24 1.00
N PRO A 100 5.66 7.04 0.43
CA PRO A 100 4.32 6.65 0.03
C PRO A 100 3.32 6.72 1.17
N LYS A 101 2.18 7.32 0.87
CA LYS A 101 1.02 7.30 1.75
C LYS A 101 0.07 6.23 1.24
N LEU A 102 0.09 5.05 1.85
CA LEU A 102 -0.89 4.00 1.57
C LEU A 102 -2.14 4.25 2.41
N VAL A 103 -3.27 4.42 1.74
CA VAL A 103 -4.56 4.71 2.38
C VAL A 103 -5.49 3.54 2.15
N PHE A 104 -6.27 3.21 3.18
CA PHE A 104 -7.04 1.98 3.25
C PHE A 104 -8.45 2.26 3.79
N GLY A 105 -9.37 1.33 3.53
CA GLY A 105 -10.75 1.38 4.02
C GLY A 105 -10.85 1.04 5.51
N ASP A 106 -12.04 1.26 6.09
CA ASP A 106 -12.30 0.87 7.48
C ASP A 106 -12.53 -0.65 7.61
N ALA A 107 -11.83 -1.27 8.57
CA ALA A 107 -11.98 -2.66 8.91
C ALA A 107 -13.43 -3.03 9.31
N ASN A 108 -14.18 -2.07 9.86
CA ASN A 108 -15.51 -2.32 10.43
C ASN A 108 -16.66 -2.33 9.41
N ASN A 109 -16.54 -1.63 8.27
CA ASN A 109 -17.65 -1.45 7.32
C ASN A 109 -17.50 -2.26 6.02
N SER A 110 -16.28 -2.38 5.48
CA SER A 110 -16.08 -2.88 4.11
C SER A 110 -14.88 -3.85 3.97
N GLY A 111 -14.15 -4.07 5.07
CA GLY A 111 -12.81 -4.66 5.05
C GLY A 111 -11.74 -3.60 4.82
N ARG A 112 -10.47 -3.96 5.00
CA ARG A 112 -9.35 -2.99 5.02
C ARG A 112 -9.01 -2.35 3.66
N VAL A 113 -9.76 -2.65 2.60
CA VAL A 113 -9.62 -2.09 1.25
C VAL A 113 -10.97 -1.53 0.85
N MET A 114 -10.98 -0.32 0.28
CA MET A 114 -12.25 0.31 -0.11
C MET A 114 -12.88 -0.42 -1.29
N ARG A 115 -14.20 -0.57 -1.24
CA ARG A 115 -14.98 -1.21 -2.28
C ARG A 115 -15.72 -0.15 -3.08
N VAL A 116 -15.62 -0.22 -4.40
CA VAL A 116 -16.30 0.72 -5.30
C VAL A 116 -17.09 -0.03 -6.37
N SER A 117 -18.34 0.40 -6.58
CA SER A 117 -19.19 -0.12 -7.66
C SER A 117 -19.63 1.03 -8.56
N GLY A 118 -19.29 0.93 -9.85
CA GLY A 118 -19.67 1.95 -10.85
C GLY A 118 -21.16 1.95 -11.21
N LYS A 119 -21.85 0.81 -11.09
CA LYS A 119 -23.29 0.73 -11.42
C LYS A 119 -24.18 1.37 -10.36
N ASP A 120 -23.83 1.21 -9.09
CA ASP A 120 -24.63 1.69 -7.95
C ASP A 120 -23.98 2.89 -7.23
N ASN A 121 -22.87 3.42 -7.73
CA ASN A 121 -22.02 4.43 -7.08
C ASN A 121 -21.63 4.10 -5.62
N ARG A 122 -21.72 2.83 -5.20
CA ARG A 122 -21.41 2.43 -3.81
C ARG A 122 -19.94 2.63 -3.50
N GLY A 123 -19.68 3.14 -2.29
CA GLY A 123 -18.32 3.37 -1.76
C GLY A 123 -17.56 4.53 -2.41
N MET A 124 -18.13 5.19 -3.43
CA MET A 124 -17.55 6.41 -4.02
C MET A 124 -17.55 7.56 -3.01
N ASP A 125 -18.54 7.65 -2.13
CA ASP A 125 -18.56 8.64 -1.05
C ASP A 125 -17.46 8.37 -0.01
N GLU A 126 -17.17 7.10 0.30
CA GLU A 126 -16.08 6.73 1.21
C GLU A 126 -14.72 7.09 0.57
N VAL A 127 -14.54 6.76 -0.71
CA VAL A 127 -13.36 7.16 -1.49
C VAL A 127 -13.21 8.68 -1.51
N ARG A 128 -14.29 9.41 -1.79
CA ARG A 128 -14.28 10.88 -1.81
C ARG A 128 -13.93 11.46 -0.45
N ALA A 129 -14.54 10.97 0.61
CA ALA A 129 -14.25 11.40 1.98
C ALA A 129 -12.79 11.14 2.35
N LYS A 130 -12.23 9.98 1.94
CA LYS A 130 -10.81 9.70 2.15
C LYS A 130 -9.94 10.65 1.34
N ILE A 131 -10.25 10.90 0.06
CA ILE A 131 -9.48 11.81 -0.78
C ILE A 131 -9.44 13.23 -0.20
N ILE A 132 -10.57 13.73 0.29
CA ILE A 132 -10.69 15.09 0.87
C ILE A 132 -9.89 15.22 2.17
N ASN A 133 -9.76 14.14 2.96
CA ASN A 133 -9.11 14.14 4.26
C ASN A 133 -7.61 13.75 4.23
N LEU A 134 -6.94 13.84 3.07
CA LEU A 134 -5.51 13.52 2.88
C LEU A 134 -4.58 14.73 2.98
#